data_AF-A0A542XUI8-F1
#
_entry.id   AF-A0A542XUI8-F1
#
_cell.length_a   1.000
_cell.length_b   1.000
_cell.length_c   1.000
_cell.angle_alpha   90.00
_cell.angle_beta   90.00
_cell.angle_gamma   90.00
#
_symmetry.space_group_name_H-M   'P 1'
#
loop_
_entity.id
_entity.type
_entity.pdbx_description
1 polymer ?
#
loop_
_entity_poly.entity_id
_entity_poly.type
_entity_poly.pdbx_seq_one_letter_code
_entity_poly.pdbx_strand_id
1 'polypeptide(L)'
;MLAEHVRDSAATAVIFGFFASSWFGWAQEAPPARWRKFLAAGSVTSLFTALVGGLLTWRLWHNDTAFDEDSSRAFGVVVAIEFGAAALGSVLLALRGRRDLISMWVAFVVGVHLFPVAALIGYSMIYVVAALITVVSVVAHPVARARKLSVSAVVGAPTGLILLAAAVFSVASVAIVGS
;
A
#
# COMPACT_ATOMS: atom_id res chain seq x y z
N MET A 1 3.55 2.61 -17.64
CA MET A 1 2.67 2.79 -16.46
C MET A 1 1.76 1.60 -16.25
N LEU A 2 1.21 0.98 -17.30
CA LEU A 2 0.29 -0.15 -17.22
C LEU A 2 1.02 -1.47 -16.90
N ALA A 3 0.29 -2.47 -16.41
CA ALA A 3 0.79 -3.82 -16.23
C ALA A 3 0.86 -4.54 -17.59
N GLU A 4 1.76 -5.50 -17.70
CA GLU A 4 1.85 -6.39 -18.87
C GLU A 4 0.64 -7.34 -18.91
N HIS A 5 0.24 -7.87 -17.75
CA HIS A 5 -0.89 -8.79 -17.64
C HIS A 5 -2.11 -8.12 -16.97
N VAL A 6 -3.27 -8.24 -17.60
CA VAL A 6 -4.52 -7.66 -17.11
C VAL A 6 -4.96 -8.24 -15.75
N ARG A 7 -4.64 -9.51 -15.48
CA ARG A 7 -4.90 -10.17 -14.20
C ARG A 7 -4.11 -9.51 -13.06
N ASP A 8 -2.88 -9.11 -13.31
CA ASP A 8 -2.00 -8.50 -12.30
C ASP A 8 -2.45 -7.08 -11.94
N SER A 9 -2.98 -6.33 -12.91
CA SER A 9 -3.70 -5.08 -12.63
C SER A 9 -4.89 -5.29 -11.69
N ALA A 10 -5.72 -6.30 -11.97
CA ALA A 10 -6.87 -6.61 -11.12
C ALA A 10 -6.45 -7.05 -9.71
N ALA A 11 -5.44 -7.91 -9.59
CA ALA A 11 -4.91 -8.36 -8.31
C ALA A 11 -4.26 -7.22 -7.51
N THR A 12 -3.53 -6.32 -8.18
CA THR A 12 -2.95 -5.12 -7.56
C THR A 12 -4.04 -4.23 -6.96
N ALA A 13 -5.18 -4.08 -7.64
CA ALA A 13 -6.31 -3.33 -7.09
C ALA A 13 -6.87 -3.93 -5.79
N VAL A 14 -6.89 -5.26 -5.66
CA VAL A 14 -7.28 -5.95 -4.41
C VAL A 14 -6.32 -5.59 -3.30
N ILE A 15 -5.03 -5.81 -3.53
CA ILE A 15 -3.98 -5.67 -2.54
C ILE A 15 -3.91 -4.21 -2.07
N PHE A 16 -3.82 -3.26 -3.00
CA PHE A 16 -3.73 -1.84 -2.66
C PHE A 16 -5.02 -1.31 -2.03
N GLY A 17 -6.20 -1.76 -2.47
CA GLY A 17 -7.46 -1.38 -1.84
C GLY A 17 -7.56 -1.89 -0.39
N PHE A 18 -7.16 -3.14 -0.13
CA PHE A 18 -7.13 -3.67 1.23
C PHE A 18 -6.18 -2.86 2.13
N PHE A 19 -4.93 -2.68 1.70
CA PHE A 19 -3.93 -1.97 2.50
C PHE A 19 -4.25 -0.48 2.64
N ALA A 20 -4.83 0.17 1.62
CA ALA A 20 -5.30 1.54 1.74
C ALA A 20 -6.29 1.69 2.91
N SER A 21 -7.23 0.76 3.06
CA SER A 21 -8.17 0.73 4.19
C SER A 21 -7.45 0.62 5.54
N SER A 22 -6.45 -0.28 5.64
CA SER A 22 -5.63 -0.42 6.84
C SER A 22 -4.86 0.86 7.19
N TRP A 23 -4.29 1.55 6.20
CA TRP A 23 -3.56 2.81 6.39
C TRP A 23 -4.46 3.97 6.81
N PHE A 24 -5.67 4.05 6.24
CA PHE A 24 -6.69 4.96 6.77
C PHE A 24 -7.09 4.61 8.21
N GLY A 25 -7.03 3.33 8.59
CA GLY A 25 -7.19 2.86 9.97
C GLY A 25 -6.10 3.37 10.92
N TRP A 26 -4.81 3.25 10.54
CA TRP A 26 -3.71 3.91 11.27
C TRP A 26 -3.95 5.41 11.40
N ALA A 27 -4.44 6.05 10.34
CA ALA A 27 -4.71 7.48 10.36
C ALA A 27 -5.79 7.92 11.37
N GLN A 28 -6.57 6.98 11.92
CA GLN A 28 -7.55 7.23 12.97
C GLN A 28 -6.93 7.38 14.37
N GLU A 29 -5.61 7.23 14.52
CA GLU A 29 -4.92 7.53 15.77
C GLU A 29 -4.87 9.05 16.03
N ALA A 30 -5.81 9.54 16.84
CA ALA A 30 -5.96 10.94 17.22
C ALA A 30 -5.99 11.97 16.04
N PRO A 31 -6.76 11.74 14.95
CA PRO A 31 -6.84 12.68 13.86
C PRO A 31 -7.64 13.93 14.23
N PRO A 32 -7.40 15.05 13.56
CA PRO A 32 -8.30 16.20 13.59
C PRO A 32 -9.74 15.79 13.28
N ALA A 33 -10.72 16.38 13.98
CA ALA A 33 -12.14 16.01 13.82
C ALA A 33 -12.63 16.10 12.35
N ARG A 34 -12.14 17.09 11.61
CA ARG A 34 -12.43 17.29 10.18
C ARG A 34 -11.95 16.14 9.28
N TRP A 35 -10.93 15.38 9.68
CA TRP A 35 -10.39 14.27 8.86
C TRP A 35 -11.21 13.00 9.00
N ARG A 36 -11.85 12.77 10.15
CA ARG A 36 -12.54 11.51 10.47
C ARG A 36 -13.50 11.05 9.37
N LYS A 37 -14.31 11.97 8.83
CA LYS A 37 -15.25 11.68 7.73
C LYS A 37 -14.54 11.28 6.44
N PHE A 38 -13.46 11.98 6.08
CA PHE A 38 -12.66 11.67 4.89
C PHE A 38 -11.92 10.35 5.04
N LEU A 39 -11.35 10.08 6.21
CA LEU A 39 -10.66 8.81 6.49
C LEU A 39 -11.63 7.64 6.45
N ALA A 40 -12.83 7.78 7.03
CA ALA A 40 -13.87 6.76 6.96
C ALA A 40 -14.35 6.52 5.53
N ALA A 41 -14.60 7.58 4.76
CA ALA A 41 -14.95 7.48 3.34
C ALA A 41 -13.83 6.78 2.55
N GLY A 42 -12.58 7.18 2.78
CA GLY A 42 -11.40 6.56 2.18
C GLY A 42 -11.30 5.06 2.48
N SER A 43 -11.44 4.64 3.74
CA SER A 43 -11.47 3.22 4.12
C SER A 43 -12.58 2.45 3.40
N VAL A 44 -13.80 2.99 3.37
CA VAL A 44 -14.95 2.34 2.72
C VAL A 44 -14.73 2.22 1.22
N THR A 45 -14.32 3.31 0.55
CA THR A 45 -14.02 3.29 -0.89
C THR A 45 -12.91 2.30 -1.20
N SER A 46 -11.87 2.23 -0.35
CA SER A 46 -10.76 1.29 -0.54
C SER A 46 -11.20 -0.18 -0.49
N LEU A 47 -12.10 -0.52 0.44
CA LEU A 47 -12.69 -1.85 0.50
C LEU A 47 -13.57 -2.14 -0.72
N PHE A 48 -14.37 -1.18 -1.18
CA PHE A 48 -15.14 -1.34 -2.42
C PHE A 48 -14.23 -1.55 -3.63
N THR A 49 -13.14 -0.79 -3.76
CA THR A 49 -12.15 -0.97 -4.83
C THR A 49 -11.52 -2.36 -4.76
N ALA A 50 -11.19 -2.84 -3.55
CA ALA A 50 -10.65 -4.18 -3.37
C ALA A 50 -11.64 -5.27 -3.79
N LEU A 51 -12.93 -5.13 -3.45
CA LEU A 51 -13.99 -6.05 -3.87
C LEU A 51 -14.15 -6.08 -5.39
N VAL A 52 -14.15 -4.92 -6.04
CA VAL A 52 -14.21 -4.83 -7.52
C VAL A 52 -12.98 -5.48 -8.14
N GLY A 53 -11.78 -5.19 -7.64
CA GLY A 53 -10.55 -5.85 -8.06
C GLY A 53 -10.61 -7.37 -7.90
N GLY A 54 -11.22 -7.85 -6.81
CA GLY A 54 -11.36 -9.28 -6.51
C GLY A 54 -12.29 -9.97 -7.50
N LEU A 55 -13.42 -9.34 -7.79
CA LEU A 55 -14.35 -9.82 -8.82
C LEU A 55 -13.70 -9.87 -10.20
N LEU A 56 -12.92 -8.84 -10.56
CA LEU A 56 -12.18 -8.80 -11.83
C LEU A 56 -11.10 -9.88 -11.86
N THR A 57 -10.33 -10.05 -10.79
CA THR A 57 -9.28 -11.08 -10.69
C THR A 57 -9.88 -12.48 -10.84
N TRP A 58 -11.03 -12.74 -10.22
CA TRP A 58 -11.74 -14.02 -10.36
C TRP A 58 -12.20 -14.27 -11.80
N ARG A 59 -12.72 -13.24 -12.49
CA ARG A 59 -13.11 -13.36 -13.91
C ARG A 59 -11.92 -13.59 -14.83
N LEU A 60 -10.79 -12.96 -14.53
CA LEU A 60 -9.55 -13.00 -15.31
C LEU A 60 -8.59 -14.10 -14.86
N TRP A 61 -9.05 -15.04 -14.01
CA TRP A 61 -8.19 -16.03 -13.36
C TRP A 61 -7.40 -16.91 -14.32
N HIS A 62 -7.98 -17.19 -15.50
CA HIS A 62 -7.39 -18.02 -16.53
C HIS A 62 -6.48 -17.25 -17.50
N ASN A 63 -6.35 -15.94 -17.33
CA ASN A 63 -5.41 -15.15 -18.11
C ASN A 63 -3.99 -15.27 -17.53
N ASP A 64 -3.02 -14.99 -18.38
CA ASP A 64 -1.60 -14.94 -18.02
C ASP A 64 -1.34 -13.96 -16.88
N THR A 65 -0.25 -14.20 -16.17
CA THR A 65 0.22 -13.44 -15.01
C THR A 65 1.75 -13.46 -15.01
N ALA A 66 2.36 -12.44 -14.41
CA ALA A 66 3.81 -12.37 -14.22
C ALA A 66 4.35 -13.50 -13.30
N PHE A 67 3.47 -14.27 -12.67
CA PHE A 67 3.82 -15.32 -11.72
C PHE A 67 3.89 -16.72 -12.36
N ASP A 68 5.12 -17.21 -12.50
CA ASP A 68 5.52 -18.61 -12.65
C ASP A 68 6.12 -19.16 -11.33
N GLU A 69 6.71 -20.36 -11.37
CA GLU A 69 7.27 -21.00 -10.16
C GLU A 69 8.44 -20.21 -9.55
N ASP A 70 9.34 -19.67 -10.38
CA ASP A 70 10.54 -18.96 -9.93
C ASP A 70 10.20 -17.55 -9.42
N SER A 71 9.38 -16.81 -10.15
CA SER A 71 8.92 -15.47 -9.76
C SER A 71 8.01 -15.52 -8.52
N SER A 72 7.17 -16.55 -8.37
CA SER A 72 6.35 -16.76 -7.16
C SER A 72 7.24 -17.00 -5.93
N ARG A 73 8.30 -17.80 -6.09
CA ARG A 73 9.28 -18.03 -5.02
C ARG A 73 10.04 -16.75 -4.67
N ALA A 74 10.50 -16.01 -5.68
CA ALA A 74 11.18 -14.74 -5.48
C ALA A 74 10.28 -13.72 -4.76
N PHE A 75 9.01 -13.61 -5.17
CA PHE A 75 8.02 -12.78 -4.52
C PHE A 75 7.80 -13.17 -3.06
N GLY A 76 7.67 -14.47 -2.77
CA GLY A 76 7.56 -14.98 -1.41
C GLY A 76 8.74 -14.60 -0.51
N VAL A 77 9.97 -14.64 -1.04
CA VAL A 77 11.17 -14.20 -0.32
C VAL A 77 11.15 -12.69 -0.06
N VAL A 78 10.78 -11.89 -1.05
CA VAL A 78 10.68 -10.43 -0.92
C VAL A 78 9.64 -10.03 0.15
N VAL A 79 8.50 -10.72 0.19
CA VAL A 79 7.47 -10.54 1.23
C VAL A 79 7.97 -11.01 2.59
N ALA A 80 8.65 -12.17 2.68
CA ALA A 80 9.20 -12.65 3.95
C ALA A 80 10.21 -11.67 4.56
N ILE A 81 11.07 -11.07 3.72
CA ILE A 81 12.01 -10.02 4.14
C ILE A 81 11.26 -8.78 4.64
N GLU A 82 10.22 -8.35 3.94
CA GLU A 82 9.38 -7.21 4.34
C GLU A 82 8.77 -7.43 5.73
N PHE A 83 8.05 -8.53 5.92
CA PHE A 83 7.43 -8.85 7.21
C PHE A 83 8.47 -8.99 8.32
N GLY A 84 9.62 -9.61 8.03
CA GLY A 84 10.75 -9.71 8.95
C GLY A 84 11.29 -8.34 9.37
N ALA A 85 11.56 -7.45 8.42
CA ALA A 85 12.06 -6.10 8.68
C ALA A 85 11.04 -5.22 9.41
N ALA A 86 9.77 -5.29 9.00
CA ALA A 86 8.66 -4.58 9.64
C ALA A 86 8.49 -5.03 11.10
N ALA A 87 8.44 -6.34 11.35
CA ALA A 87 8.30 -6.90 12.69
C ALA A 87 9.51 -6.56 13.57
N LEU A 88 10.73 -6.77 13.07
CA LEU A 88 11.95 -6.51 13.81
C LEU A 88 12.03 -5.05 14.25
N GLY A 89 11.90 -4.10 13.33
CA GLY A 89 11.98 -2.68 13.69
C GLY A 89 10.83 -2.23 14.59
N SER A 90 9.62 -2.79 14.41
CA SER A 90 8.48 -2.52 15.31
C SER A 90 8.76 -2.99 16.74
N VAL A 91 9.31 -4.18 16.91
CA VAL A 91 9.73 -4.71 18.23
C VAL A 91 10.83 -3.83 18.82
N LEU A 92 11.87 -3.47 18.05
CA LEU A 92 12.95 -2.61 18.53
C LEU A 92 12.46 -1.21 18.97
N LEU A 93 11.49 -0.64 18.26
CA LEU A 93 10.88 0.65 18.61
C LEU A 93 9.99 0.53 19.85
N ALA A 94 9.21 -0.55 19.96
CA ALA A 94 8.37 -0.82 21.12
C ALA A 94 9.20 -0.99 22.40
N LEU A 95 10.31 -1.75 22.32
CA LEU A 95 11.24 -1.95 23.44
C LEU A 95 11.93 -0.65 23.88
N ARG A 96 12.13 0.30 22.96
CA ARG A 96 12.71 1.63 23.24
C ARG A 96 11.68 2.68 23.65
N GLY A 97 10.41 2.31 23.84
CA GLY A 97 9.33 3.23 24.20
C GLY A 97 8.96 4.22 23.08
N ARG A 98 9.31 3.94 21.82
CA ARG A 98 9.06 4.78 20.63
C ARG A 98 7.92 4.22 19.78
N ARG A 99 6.82 3.82 20.42
CA ARG A 99 5.68 3.15 19.76
C ARG A 99 4.98 4.04 18.73
N ASP A 100 5.04 5.35 18.93
CA ASP A 100 4.55 6.38 18.02
C ASP A 100 5.20 6.32 16.62
N LEU A 101 6.44 5.82 16.54
CA LEU A 101 7.19 5.71 15.29
C LEU A 101 6.97 4.39 14.54
N ILE A 102 6.20 3.43 15.10
CA ILE A 102 5.98 2.13 14.45
C ILE A 102 5.26 2.31 13.11
N SER A 103 4.24 3.18 13.07
CA SER A 103 3.51 3.56 11.85
C SER A 103 4.45 3.95 10.71
N MET A 104 5.38 4.83 11.03
CA MET A 104 6.37 5.39 10.13
C MET A 104 7.37 4.34 9.67
N TRP A 105 7.84 3.48 10.58
CA TRP A 105 8.74 2.38 10.25
C TRP A 105 8.11 1.39 9.28
N VAL A 106 6.87 0.96 9.58
CA VAL A 106 6.14 0.04 8.71
C VAL A 106 5.92 0.67 7.33
N ALA A 107 5.56 1.96 7.27
CA ALA A 107 5.38 2.66 5.99
C ALA A 107 6.68 2.72 5.18
N PHE A 108 7.81 2.95 5.85
CA PHE A 108 9.12 2.95 5.20
C PHE A 108 9.46 1.57 4.62
N VAL A 109 9.27 0.50 5.40
CA VAL A 109 9.54 -0.87 4.95
C VAL A 109 8.62 -1.24 3.78
N VAL A 110 7.33 -0.94 3.85
CA VAL A 110 6.37 -1.15 2.75
C VAL A 110 6.79 -0.38 1.50
N GLY A 111 7.13 0.92 1.65
CA GLY A 111 7.58 1.75 0.54
C GLY A 111 8.82 1.18 -0.16
N VAL A 112 9.81 0.70 0.61
CA VAL A 112 11.02 0.08 0.07
C VAL A 112 10.72 -1.29 -0.55
N HIS A 113 9.86 -2.10 0.07
CA HIS A 113 9.45 -3.42 -0.41
C HIS A 113 8.73 -3.35 -1.78
N LEU A 114 8.01 -2.27 -2.06
CA LEU A 114 7.31 -2.12 -3.33
C LEU A 114 8.25 -1.98 -4.54
N PHE A 115 9.52 -1.59 -4.38
CA PHE A 115 10.49 -1.54 -5.48
C PHE A 115 10.79 -2.92 -6.10
N PRO A 116 11.23 -3.94 -5.33
CA PRO A 116 11.42 -5.28 -5.87
C PRO A 116 10.10 -5.91 -6.35
N VAL A 117 8.97 -5.62 -5.71
CA VAL A 117 7.65 -6.06 -6.21
C VAL A 117 7.35 -5.48 -7.59
N ALA A 118 7.60 -4.19 -7.79
CA ALA A 118 7.42 -3.54 -9.09
C ALA A 118 8.29 -4.17 -10.18
N ALA A 119 9.52 -4.57 -9.83
CA ALA A 119 10.43 -5.26 -10.74
C ALA A 119 9.93 -6.65 -11.11
N LEU A 120 9.47 -7.43 -10.13
CA LEU A 120 8.99 -8.81 -10.34
C LEU A 120 7.71 -8.85 -11.18
N ILE A 121 6.78 -7.93 -10.94
CA ILE A 121 5.48 -7.91 -11.64
C ILE A 121 5.56 -7.14 -12.99
N GLY A 122 6.63 -6.39 -13.23
CA GLY A 122 6.78 -5.57 -14.43
C GLY A 122 5.84 -4.36 -14.49
N TYR A 123 5.23 -3.96 -13.37
CA TYR A 123 4.20 -2.92 -13.33
C TYR A 123 4.76 -1.57 -12.87
N SER A 124 5.12 -0.69 -13.83
CA SER A 124 5.88 0.53 -13.52
C SER A 124 5.19 1.53 -12.57
N MET A 125 3.85 1.53 -12.52
CA MET A 125 3.10 2.39 -11.60
C MET A 125 3.47 2.11 -10.14
N ILE A 126 3.81 0.86 -9.80
CA ILE A 126 4.21 0.46 -8.44
C ILE A 126 5.51 1.17 -8.02
N TYR A 127 6.44 1.48 -8.92
CA TYR A 127 7.63 2.28 -8.58
C TYR A 127 7.28 3.69 -8.11
N VAL A 128 6.26 4.31 -8.71
CA VAL A 128 5.78 5.63 -8.30
C VAL A 128 5.16 5.55 -6.91
N VAL A 129 4.33 4.53 -6.66
CA VAL A 129 3.74 4.26 -5.34
C VAL A 129 4.83 4.04 -4.29
N ALA A 130 5.83 3.21 -4.60
CA ALA A 130 6.98 2.91 -3.75
C ALA A 130 7.73 4.18 -3.33
N ALA A 131 8.06 5.03 -4.31
CA ALA A 131 8.75 6.29 -4.07
C ALA A 131 7.91 7.25 -3.20
N LEU A 132 6.63 7.42 -3.52
CA LEU A 132 5.74 8.31 -2.77
C LEU A 132 5.57 7.88 -1.31
N ILE A 133 5.33 6.59 -1.06
CA ILE A 133 5.19 6.07 0.31
C ILE A 133 6.51 6.18 1.07
N THR A 134 7.64 5.89 0.43
CA THR A 134 8.96 6.05 1.03
C THR A 134 9.20 7.50 1.44
N VAL A 135 8.93 8.46 0.55
CA VAL A 135 9.05 9.90 0.87
C VAL A 135 8.13 10.29 2.02
N VAL A 136 6.86 9.88 1.98
CA VAL A 136 5.88 10.12 3.05
C VAL A 136 6.40 9.62 4.39
N SER A 137 6.96 8.41 4.45
CA SER A 137 7.50 7.84 5.69
C SER A 137 8.68 8.65 6.24
N VAL A 138 9.59 9.12 5.38
CA VAL A 138 10.76 9.90 5.81
C VAL A 138 10.36 11.29 6.32
N VAL A 139 9.37 11.92 5.70
CA VAL A 139 8.92 13.28 6.08
C VAL A 139 7.84 13.27 7.18
N ALA A 140 7.29 12.11 7.56
CA ALA A 140 6.17 12.04 8.49
C ALA A 140 6.51 12.62 9.87
N HIS A 141 7.65 12.27 10.44
CA HIS A 141 8.06 12.74 11.77
C HIS A 141 8.24 14.28 11.85
N PRO A 142 9.02 14.96 10.97
CA PRO A 142 9.13 16.41 11.03
C PRO A 142 7.80 17.12 10.77
N VAL A 143 6.95 16.60 9.88
CA VAL A 143 5.61 17.16 9.62
C VAL A 143 4.69 17.00 10.83
N ALA A 144 4.67 15.82 11.45
CA ALA A 144 3.88 15.56 12.66
C ALA A 144 4.25 16.52 13.79
N ARG A 145 5.55 16.74 14.02
CA ARG A 145 6.04 17.71 14.99
C ARG A 145 5.62 19.15 14.66
N ALA A 146 5.82 19.59 13.42
CA ALA A 146 5.49 20.95 13.00
C ALA A 146 3.99 21.25 13.09
N ARG A 147 3.14 20.23 12.88
CA ARG A 147 1.68 20.38 12.83
C ARG A 147 0.97 19.92 14.11
N LYS A 148 1.71 19.45 15.12
CA LYS A 148 1.19 18.90 16.39
C LYS A 148 0.16 17.78 16.16
N LEU A 149 0.48 16.87 15.24
CA LEU A 149 -0.33 15.70 14.90
C LEU A 149 0.37 14.42 15.35
N SER A 150 -0.37 13.31 15.45
CA SER A 150 0.26 12.00 15.63
C SER A 150 1.04 11.62 14.36
N VAL A 151 2.17 10.94 14.53
CA VAL A 151 2.98 10.44 13.40
C VAL A 151 2.15 9.48 12.55
N SER A 152 1.35 8.65 13.22
CA SER A 152 0.38 7.72 12.65
C SER A 152 -0.65 8.37 11.73
N ALA A 153 -1.28 9.49 12.14
CA ALA A 153 -2.19 10.25 11.29
C ALA A 153 -1.49 10.86 10.06
N VAL A 154 -0.27 11.35 10.25
CA VAL A 154 0.51 12.01 9.18
C VAL A 154 1.02 11.01 8.16
N VAL A 155 1.41 9.80 8.56
CA VAL A 155 1.87 8.77 7.62
C VAL A 155 0.69 8.00 7.00
N GLY A 156 -0.33 7.67 7.80
CA GLY A 156 -1.44 6.82 7.37
C GLY A 156 -2.36 7.47 6.35
N ALA A 157 -2.72 8.74 6.53
CA ALA A 157 -3.64 9.43 5.62
C ALA A 157 -3.09 9.54 4.18
N PRO A 158 -1.87 10.06 3.93
CA PRO A 158 -1.31 10.08 2.58
C PRO A 158 -0.98 8.70 2.05
N THR A 159 -0.48 7.76 2.86
CA THR A 159 -0.20 6.39 2.40
C THR A 159 -1.49 5.70 1.93
N GLY A 160 -2.57 5.81 2.70
CA GLY A 160 -3.88 5.31 2.33
C GLY A 160 -4.41 5.95 1.04
N LEU A 161 -4.24 7.26 0.88
CA LEU A 161 -4.66 7.97 -0.34
C LEU A 161 -3.85 7.53 -1.58
N ILE A 162 -2.53 7.39 -1.45
CA ILE A 162 -1.65 6.93 -2.53
C ILE A 162 -2.06 5.53 -2.98
N LEU A 163 -2.24 4.60 -2.03
CA LEU A 163 -2.65 3.23 -2.33
C LEU A 163 -4.06 3.17 -2.92
N LEU A 164 -5.01 3.96 -2.42
CA LEU A 164 -6.36 4.04 -2.97
C LEU A 164 -6.34 4.55 -4.41
N ALA A 165 -5.60 5.63 -4.69
CA ALA A 165 -5.45 6.16 -6.04
C ALA A 165 -4.86 5.12 -6.99
N ALA A 166 -3.82 4.40 -6.55
CA ALA A 166 -3.21 3.31 -7.31
C ALA A 166 -4.14 2.10 -7.51
N ALA A 167 -4.98 1.77 -6.53
CA ALA A 167 -5.97 0.71 -6.63
C ALA A 167 -7.06 1.07 -7.65
N VAL A 168 -7.59 2.29 -7.60
CA VAL A 168 -8.59 2.80 -8.55
C VAL A 168 -7.99 2.87 -9.96
N PHE A 169 -6.75 3.37 -10.09
CA PHE A 169 -6.02 3.36 -11.36
C PHE A 169 -5.88 1.93 -11.91
N SER A 170 -5.58 0.96 -11.05
CA SER A 170 -5.43 -0.43 -11.47
C SER A 170 -6.76 -1.04 -11.94
N VAL A 171 -7.89 -0.76 -11.27
CA VAL A 171 -9.23 -1.13 -11.77
C VAL A 171 -9.52 -0.48 -13.13
N ALA A 172 -9.26 0.83 -13.26
CA ALA A 172 -9.48 1.54 -14.52
C ALA A 172 -8.60 0.99 -15.66
N SER A 173 -7.36 0.60 -15.34
CA SER A 173 -6.44 0.02 -16.32
C SER A 173 -6.92 -1.30 -16.90
N VAL A 174 -7.68 -2.10 -16.14
CA VAL A 174 -8.26 -3.36 -16.64
C VAL A 174 -9.20 -3.10 -17.83
N ALA A 175 -9.95 -2.01 -17.81
CA ALA A 175 -10.83 -1.65 -18.92
C ALA A 175 -10.08 -1.17 -20.18
N ILE A 176 -8.82 -0.74 -20.03
CA ILE A 176 -7.96 -0.24 -21.13
C ILE A 176 -7.10 -1.38 -21.71
N VAL A 177 -6.60 -2.27 -20.85
CA VAL A 177 -5.75 -3.40 -21.25
C VAL A 177 -6.58 -4.60 -21.71
N GLY A 178 -7.81 -4.73 -21.21
CA GLY A 178 -8.74 -5.81 -21.58
C GLY A 178 -9.60 -5.54 -22.82
N SER A 179 -9.43 -4.39 -23.50
CA SER A 179 -10.09 -4.04 -24.77
C SER A 179 -9.17 -4.29 -25.95
#